data_AF-A0A6A6A0D6-F1
#
_entry.id   AF-A0A6A6A0D6-F1
#
_cell.length_a   1.000
_cell.length_b   1.000
_cell.length_c   1.000
_cell.angle_alpha   90.00
_cell.angle_beta   90.00
_cell.angle_gamma   90.00
#
_symmetry.space_group_name_H-M   'P 1'
#
loop_
_entity.id
_entity.type
_entity.pdbx_description
1 polymer ?
#
loop_
_entity_poly.entity_id
_entity_poly.type
_entity_poly.pdbx_seq_one_letter_code
_entity_poly.pdbx_strand_id
1 'polypeptide(L)'
;TIQPPNTMTSPHATPRTSLLATTFSQLLPTQHSKITTRWRKIALLHAQTKLDHRAETINALNAELDMLEGDIREYREVVRGIDVRDVAGLYVVAGMGRESAARVAGEDLEGFEGGLKELEEGIASIRGEHLTMNTDSASYSSDQGNNMRNLFVNLYSHAECVLATVHALRSLDERFSTTAHGEDKHDYAEAIQFQVGVLEECLCSMSTDVEGVTDEQVRDWIDGVESDDGRREREELVETLMEKLGVVEEEITRIEYALVRRYD
;
A
#
# COMPACT_ATOMS: atom_id res chain seq x y z
N THR A 1 -7.79 35.14 -64.76
CA THR A 1 -8.55 34.50 -63.67
C THR A 1 -7.56 33.76 -62.80
N ILE A 2 -7.30 34.27 -61.60
CA ILE A 2 -6.30 33.71 -60.66
C ILE A 2 -7.05 32.77 -59.71
N GLN A 3 -6.70 31.50 -59.71
CA GLN A 3 -7.25 30.49 -58.80
C GLN A 3 -6.53 30.61 -57.43
N PRO A 4 -7.24 30.63 -56.30
CA PRO A 4 -6.59 30.61 -54.99
C PRO A 4 -6.07 29.19 -54.66
N PRO A 5 -5.03 29.07 -53.83
CA PRO A 5 -4.51 27.77 -53.41
C PRO A 5 -5.49 27.08 -52.46
N ASN A 6 -5.87 25.84 -52.80
CA ASN A 6 -6.58 24.95 -51.89
C ASN A 6 -5.66 24.63 -50.70
N THR A 7 -5.90 25.27 -49.56
CA THR A 7 -5.45 24.80 -48.26
C THR A 7 -6.17 23.48 -47.98
N MET A 8 -5.45 22.36 -48.14
CA MET A 8 -5.84 21.10 -47.53
C MET A 8 -5.76 21.27 -46.01
N THR A 9 -6.90 21.55 -45.38
CA THR A 9 -7.10 21.33 -43.95
C THR A 9 -6.92 19.84 -43.71
N SER A 10 -5.76 19.46 -43.19
CA SER A 10 -5.56 18.15 -42.58
C SER A 10 -6.68 17.95 -41.55
N PRO A 11 -7.44 16.84 -41.57
CA PRO A 11 -8.32 16.53 -40.47
C PRO A 11 -7.46 16.45 -39.21
N HIS A 12 -7.72 17.31 -38.24
CA HIS A 12 -7.15 17.16 -36.90
C HIS A 12 -7.62 15.80 -36.38
N ALA A 13 -6.73 14.82 -36.40
CA ALA A 13 -6.93 13.58 -35.67
C ALA A 13 -7.14 13.96 -34.20
N THR A 14 -8.37 13.85 -33.72
CA THR A 14 -8.70 14.01 -32.31
C THR A 14 -7.83 13.01 -31.54
N PRO A 15 -6.90 13.44 -30.67
CA PRO A 15 -5.80 12.58 -30.26
C PRO A 15 -6.25 11.56 -29.21
N ARG A 16 -5.38 10.60 -28.92
CA ARG A 16 -5.41 9.55 -27.88
C ARG A 16 -5.71 10.02 -26.44
N THR A 17 -6.08 11.28 -26.23
CA THR A 17 -6.28 11.93 -24.93
C THR A 17 -7.42 11.31 -24.14
N SER A 18 -8.50 10.83 -24.77
CA SER A 18 -9.60 10.20 -24.01
C SER A 18 -9.19 8.86 -23.40
N LEU A 19 -8.41 8.06 -24.12
CA LEU A 19 -7.95 6.75 -23.66
C LEU A 19 -6.89 6.89 -22.56
N LEU A 20 -5.97 7.85 -22.70
CA LEU A 20 -5.01 8.20 -21.64
C LEU A 20 -5.71 8.76 -20.40
N ALA A 21 -6.65 9.69 -20.57
CA ALA A 21 -7.39 10.26 -19.45
C ALA A 21 -8.16 9.17 -18.68
N THR A 22 -8.88 8.27 -19.36
CA THR A 22 -9.57 7.15 -18.71
C THR A 22 -8.59 6.19 -18.03
N THR A 23 -7.43 5.93 -18.64
CA THR A 23 -6.43 5.03 -18.06
C THR A 23 -5.85 5.60 -16.76
N PHE A 24 -5.41 6.86 -16.78
CA PHE A 24 -4.77 7.51 -15.63
C PHE A 24 -5.75 7.92 -14.53
N SER A 25 -6.94 8.41 -14.88
CA SER A 25 -7.90 8.91 -13.87
C SER A 25 -8.85 7.84 -13.32
N GLN A 26 -9.04 6.72 -14.02
CA GLN A 26 -10.03 5.71 -13.62
C GLN A 26 -9.43 4.32 -13.50
N LEU A 27 -8.79 3.80 -14.56
CA LEU A 27 -8.37 2.40 -14.57
C LEU A 27 -7.22 2.14 -13.61
N LEU A 28 -6.12 2.89 -13.70
CA LEU A 28 -4.96 2.68 -12.81
C LEU A 28 -5.32 2.86 -11.32
N PRO A 29 -6.00 3.94 -10.89
CA PRO A 29 -6.39 4.08 -9.49
C PRO A 29 -7.32 2.97 -9.00
N THR A 30 -8.27 2.54 -9.84
CA THR A 30 -9.20 1.46 -9.50
C THR A 30 -8.46 0.14 -9.31
N GLN A 31 -7.54 -0.19 -10.22
CA GLN A 31 -6.78 -1.45 -10.13
C GLN A 31 -5.78 -1.41 -8.96
N HIS A 32 -5.14 -0.27 -8.72
CA HIS A 32 -4.30 -0.07 -7.54
C HIS A 32 -5.09 -0.29 -6.25
N SER A 33 -6.27 0.34 -6.11
CA SER A 33 -7.14 0.18 -4.94
C SER A 33 -7.56 -1.27 -4.71
N LYS A 34 -7.89 -2.03 -5.78
CA LYS A 34 -8.17 -3.47 -5.67
C LYS A 34 -6.97 -4.25 -5.14
N ILE A 35 -5.79 -4.04 -5.72
CA ILE A 35 -4.53 -4.69 -5.29
C ILE A 35 -4.25 -4.38 -3.81
N THR A 36 -4.30 -3.12 -3.41
CA THR A 36 -4.05 -2.71 -2.01
C THR A 36 -5.05 -3.34 -1.05
N THR A 37 -6.35 -3.30 -1.39
CA THR A 37 -7.42 -3.89 -0.57
C THR A 37 -7.19 -5.39 -0.37
N ARG A 38 -6.83 -6.08 -1.45
CA ARG A 38 -6.61 -7.52 -1.42
C ARG A 38 -5.33 -7.89 -0.68
N TRP A 39 -4.26 -7.13 -0.87
CA TRP A 39 -3.02 -7.32 -0.13
C TRP A 39 -3.25 -7.19 1.38
N ARG A 40 -4.04 -6.19 1.83
CA ARG A 40 -4.42 -6.05 3.23
C ARG A 40 -5.19 -7.27 3.73
N LYS A 41 -6.13 -7.79 2.94
CA LYS A 41 -6.88 -9.01 3.28
C LYS A 41 -5.98 -10.25 3.36
N ILE A 42 -5.00 -10.39 2.45
CA ILE A 42 -3.99 -11.45 2.48
C ILE A 42 -3.14 -11.34 3.75
N ALA A 43 -2.69 -10.15 4.12
CA ALA A 43 -1.92 -9.95 5.35
C ALA A 43 -2.72 -10.42 6.58
N LEU A 44 -4.00 -10.05 6.66
CA LEU A 44 -4.90 -10.49 7.73
C LEU A 44 -5.10 -12.01 7.75
N LEU A 45 -5.40 -12.61 6.60
CA LEU A 45 -5.58 -14.06 6.49
C LEU A 45 -4.28 -14.81 6.78
N HIS A 46 -3.13 -14.30 6.34
CA HIS A 46 -1.82 -14.86 6.61
C HIS A 46 -1.52 -14.84 8.11
N ALA A 47 -1.76 -13.71 8.77
CA ALA A 47 -1.69 -13.62 10.22
C ALA A 47 -2.60 -14.67 10.89
N GLN A 48 -3.87 -14.76 10.49
CA GLN A 48 -4.83 -15.73 11.04
C GLN A 48 -4.38 -17.18 10.85
N THR A 49 -3.80 -17.52 9.69
CA THR A 49 -3.31 -18.89 9.44
C THR A 49 -2.12 -19.30 10.29
N LYS A 50 -1.33 -18.34 10.81
CA LYS A 50 -0.27 -18.63 11.80
C LYS A 50 -0.83 -18.93 13.19
N LEU A 51 -2.12 -18.65 13.40
CA LEU A 51 -2.79 -18.69 14.70
C LEU A 51 -3.81 -19.84 14.76
N ASP A 52 -4.45 -20.15 13.65
CA ASP A 52 -5.35 -21.27 13.51
C ASP A 52 -5.19 -21.89 12.11
N HIS A 53 -4.68 -23.12 12.05
CA HIS A 53 -4.47 -23.87 10.80
C HIS A 53 -5.77 -24.48 10.26
N ARG A 54 -6.93 -23.90 10.57
CA ARG A 54 -8.20 -24.30 9.96
C ARG A 54 -8.04 -24.29 8.45
N ALA A 55 -8.33 -25.43 7.84
CA ALA A 55 -8.30 -25.61 6.39
C ALA A 55 -9.12 -24.53 5.66
N GLU A 56 -10.18 -24.01 6.28
CA GLU A 56 -10.98 -22.91 5.75
C GLU A 56 -10.20 -21.60 5.60
N THR A 57 -9.41 -21.19 6.61
CA THR A 57 -8.58 -19.98 6.58
C THR A 57 -7.47 -20.12 5.55
N ILE A 58 -6.84 -21.31 5.47
CA ILE A 58 -5.80 -21.61 4.48
C ILE A 58 -6.37 -21.56 3.06
N ASN A 59 -7.56 -22.13 2.85
CA ASN A 59 -8.25 -22.07 1.56
C ASN A 59 -8.63 -20.63 1.17
N ALA A 60 -9.11 -19.85 2.14
CA ALA A 60 -9.41 -18.43 1.92
C ALA A 60 -8.15 -17.63 1.56
N LEU A 61 -7.04 -17.84 2.27
CA LEU A 61 -5.76 -17.21 1.97
C LEU A 61 -5.28 -17.58 0.55
N ASN A 62 -5.31 -18.85 0.19
CA ASN A 62 -4.93 -19.31 -1.15
C ASN A 62 -5.80 -18.68 -2.25
N ALA A 63 -7.12 -18.62 -2.03
CA ALA A 63 -8.03 -17.98 -2.96
C ALA A 63 -7.74 -16.48 -3.13
N GLU A 64 -7.42 -15.77 -2.05
CA GLU A 64 -7.04 -14.36 -2.12
C GLU A 64 -5.69 -14.15 -2.82
N LEU A 65 -4.69 -15.01 -2.57
CA LEU A 65 -3.41 -14.99 -3.27
C LEU A 65 -3.60 -15.20 -4.78
N ASP A 66 -4.42 -16.18 -5.18
CA ASP A 66 -4.74 -16.45 -6.59
C ASP A 66 -5.42 -15.23 -7.25
N MET A 67 -6.36 -14.60 -6.54
CA MET A 67 -7.03 -13.41 -7.05
C MET A 67 -6.08 -12.20 -7.13
N LEU A 68 -5.15 -12.05 -6.18
CA LEU A 68 -4.14 -10.98 -6.23
C LEU A 68 -3.20 -11.14 -7.42
N GLU A 69 -2.74 -12.36 -7.70
CA GLU A 69 -1.94 -12.63 -8.90
C GLU A 69 -2.72 -12.28 -10.18
N GLY A 70 -4.04 -12.51 -10.19
CA GLY A 70 -4.95 -12.07 -11.24
C GLY A 70 -4.99 -10.55 -11.38
N ASP A 71 -5.21 -9.84 -10.28
CA ASP A 71 -5.29 -8.37 -10.24
C ASP A 71 -3.94 -7.72 -10.64
N ILE A 72 -2.81 -8.26 -10.18
CA ILE A 72 -1.45 -7.82 -10.59
C ILE A 72 -1.26 -8.00 -12.10
N ARG A 73 -1.68 -9.14 -12.65
CA ARG A 73 -1.61 -9.39 -14.10
C ARG A 73 -2.45 -8.39 -14.87
N GLU A 74 -3.68 -8.12 -14.43
CA GLU A 74 -4.55 -7.13 -15.06
C GLU A 74 -3.94 -5.73 -15.00
N TYR A 75 -3.43 -5.31 -13.84
CA TYR A 75 -2.74 -4.02 -13.66
C TYR A 75 -1.52 -3.90 -14.59
N ARG A 76 -0.72 -4.96 -14.69
CA ARG A 76 0.45 -5.02 -15.57
C ARG A 76 0.08 -4.89 -17.04
N GLU A 77 -1.00 -5.52 -17.49
CA GLU A 77 -1.49 -5.38 -18.87
C GLU A 77 -1.93 -3.93 -19.16
N VAL A 78 -2.57 -3.26 -18.19
CA VAL A 78 -2.90 -1.83 -18.31
C VAL A 78 -1.62 -1.00 -18.43
N VAL A 79 -0.64 -1.19 -17.54
CA VAL A 79 0.63 -0.44 -17.55
C VAL A 79 1.43 -0.67 -18.84
N ARG A 80 1.51 -1.92 -19.32
CA ARG A 80 2.18 -2.26 -20.59
C ARG A 80 1.49 -1.65 -21.82
N GLY A 81 0.20 -1.38 -21.73
CA GLY A 81 -0.56 -0.68 -22.75
C GLY A 81 -0.25 0.81 -22.86
N ILE A 82 0.47 1.39 -21.89
CA ILE A 82 0.81 2.81 -21.86
C ILE A 82 2.08 3.04 -22.70
N ASP A 83 1.97 3.86 -23.75
CA ASP A 83 3.13 4.30 -24.52
C ASP A 83 3.92 5.32 -23.69
N VAL A 84 5.20 5.04 -23.43
CA VAL A 84 6.11 5.96 -22.71
C VAL A 84 6.15 7.36 -23.34
N ARG A 85 5.92 7.46 -24.66
CA ARG A 85 5.86 8.75 -25.37
C ARG A 85 4.63 9.56 -25.00
N ASP A 86 3.52 8.89 -24.70
CA ASP A 86 2.30 9.55 -24.28
C ASP A 86 2.47 10.11 -22.87
N VAL A 87 3.12 9.37 -21.96
CA VAL A 87 3.48 9.83 -20.60
C VAL A 87 4.51 10.96 -20.65
N ALA A 88 5.56 10.81 -21.46
CA ALA A 88 6.53 11.88 -21.70
C ALA A 88 5.85 13.13 -22.28
N GLY A 89 4.82 12.95 -23.11
CA GLY A 89 3.98 14.02 -23.62
C GLY A 89 3.30 14.82 -22.51
N LEU A 90 2.79 14.15 -21.47
CA LEU A 90 2.21 14.80 -20.29
C LEU A 90 3.25 15.66 -19.56
N TYR A 91 4.44 15.11 -19.29
CA TYR A 91 5.52 15.87 -18.65
C TYR A 91 6.00 17.06 -19.49
N VAL A 92 6.01 16.95 -20.83
CA VAL A 92 6.34 18.07 -21.72
C VAL A 92 5.28 19.18 -21.64
N VAL A 93 3.99 18.82 -21.56
CA VAL A 93 2.91 19.80 -21.36
C VAL A 93 3.07 20.51 -20.01
N ALA A 94 3.49 19.78 -18.98
CA ALA A 94 3.85 20.32 -17.66
C ALA A 94 5.10 21.21 -17.62
N GLY A 95 5.77 21.40 -18.77
CA GLY A 95 6.90 22.31 -18.92
C GLY A 95 8.27 21.63 -18.84
N MET A 96 8.32 20.30 -18.70
CA MET A 96 9.57 19.56 -18.67
C MET A 96 10.22 19.52 -20.07
N GLY A 97 11.55 19.62 -20.10
CA GLY A 97 12.31 19.44 -21.35
C GLY A 97 12.12 18.03 -21.91
N ARG A 98 11.99 17.89 -23.24
CA ARG A 98 11.64 16.62 -23.92
C ARG A 98 12.52 15.42 -23.54
N GLU A 99 13.83 15.63 -23.42
CA GLU A 99 14.77 14.57 -23.03
C GLU A 99 14.55 14.15 -21.57
N SER A 100 14.38 15.11 -20.66
CA SER A 100 14.06 14.84 -19.25
C SER A 100 12.71 14.14 -19.10
N ALA A 101 11.69 14.59 -19.83
CA ALA A 101 10.35 14.01 -19.81
C ALA A 101 10.34 12.55 -20.27
N ALA A 102 11.08 12.24 -21.34
CA ALA A 102 11.22 10.86 -21.82
C ALA A 102 11.96 9.97 -20.81
N ARG A 103 12.98 10.50 -20.14
CA ARG A 103 13.71 9.77 -19.09
C ARG A 103 12.82 9.50 -17.88
N VAL A 104 12.17 10.52 -17.33
CA VAL A 104 11.29 10.39 -16.15
C VAL A 104 10.13 9.45 -16.43
N ALA A 105 9.47 9.58 -17.59
CA ALA A 105 8.42 8.65 -18.00
C ALA A 105 8.88 7.19 -18.07
N GLY A 106 10.12 6.95 -18.51
CA GLY A 106 10.72 5.62 -18.49
C GLY A 106 10.96 5.11 -17.07
N GLU A 107 11.56 5.95 -16.22
CA GLU A 107 11.84 5.64 -14.82
C GLU A 107 10.55 5.32 -14.04
N ASP A 108 9.45 6.05 -14.27
CA ASP A 108 8.17 5.79 -13.60
C ASP A 108 7.55 4.47 -14.02
N LEU A 109 7.55 4.16 -15.33
CA LEU A 109 7.05 2.87 -15.83
C LEU A 109 7.89 1.70 -15.33
N GLU A 110 9.20 1.85 -15.23
CA GLU A 110 10.09 0.87 -14.60
C GLU A 110 9.79 0.72 -13.09
N GLY A 111 9.54 1.84 -12.39
CA GLY A 111 9.16 1.85 -10.99
C GLY A 111 7.87 1.08 -10.72
N PHE A 112 6.87 1.21 -11.59
CA PHE A 112 5.63 0.43 -11.50
C PHE A 112 5.88 -1.07 -11.63
N GLU A 113 6.67 -1.51 -12.63
CA GLU A 113 6.99 -2.94 -12.79
C GLU A 113 7.84 -3.46 -11.62
N GLY A 114 8.73 -2.64 -11.08
CA GLY A 114 9.49 -2.95 -9.86
C GLY A 114 8.60 -3.23 -8.66
N GLY A 115 7.64 -2.34 -8.37
CA GLY A 115 6.69 -2.53 -7.26
C GLY A 115 5.79 -3.76 -7.44
N LEU A 116 5.36 -4.06 -8.67
CA LEU A 116 4.60 -5.29 -8.94
C LEU A 116 5.44 -6.55 -8.69
N LYS A 117 6.73 -6.50 -9.03
CA LYS A 117 7.63 -7.62 -8.79
C LYS A 117 7.84 -7.88 -7.29
N GLU A 118 7.99 -6.82 -6.50
CA GLU A 118 8.07 -6.94 -5.03
C GLU A 118 6.81 -7.59 -4.45
N LEU A 119 5.62 -7.23 -4.95
CA LEU A 119 4.37 -7.89 -4.57
C LEU A 119 4.34 -9.38 -4.93
N GLU A 120 4.79 -9.74 -6.13
CA GLU A 120 4.90 -11.15 -6.55
C GLU A 120 5.88 -11.95 -5.70
N GLU A 121 7.01 -11.36 -5.33
CA GLU A 121 7.98 -11.95 -4.39
C GLU A 121 7.34 -12.15 -3.00
N GLY A 122 6.54 -11.19 -2.53
CA GLY A 122 5.76 -11.32 -1.30
C GLY A 122 4.74 -12.46 -1.34
N ILE A 123 3.99 -12.60 -2.44
CA ILE A 123 3.07 -13.73 -2.67
C ILE A 123 3.83 -15.06 -2.61
N ALA A 124 4.97 -15.16 -3.29
CA ALA A 124 5.80 -16.36 -3.30
C ALA A 124 6.31 -16.71 -1.89
N SER A 125 6.71 -15.71 -1.10
CA SER A 125 7.13 -15.89 0.29
C SER A 125 6.01 -16.46 1.16
N ILE A 126 4.82 -15.86 1.11
CA ILE A 126 3.64 -16.31 1.89
C ILE A 126 3.26 -17.74 1.54
N ARG A 127 3.26 -18.09 0.24
CA ARG A 127 3.00 -19.47 -0.20
C ARG A 127 4.07 -20.45 0.29
N GLY A 128 5.34 -20.02 0.27
CA GLY A 128 6.48 -20.80 0.76
C GLY A 128 6.37 -21.12 2.26
N GLU A 129 6.06 -20.12 3.08
CA GLU A 129 5.84 -20.28 4.53
C GLU A 129 4.71 -21.28 4.82
N HIS A 130 3.61 -21.20 4.07
CA HIS A 130 2.46 -22.10 4.25
C HIS A 130 2.74 -23.57 3.95
N LEU A 131 3.53 -23.83 2.90
CA LEU A 131 3.94 -25.19 2.56
C LEU A 131 4.77 -25.84 3.68
N THR A 132 5.45 -25.03 4.50
CA THR A 132 6.23 -25.50 5.66
C THR A 132 5.43 -25.60 6.96
N MET A 133 4.33 -24.84 7.11
CA MET A 133 3.51 -24.85 8.33
C MET A 133 2.53 -26.02 8.40
N ASN A 134 2.13 -26.59 7.27
CA ASN A 134 1.18 -27.71 7.19
C ASN A 134 1.75 -29.04 7.72
N THR A 135 3.03 -29.10 8.11
CA THR A 135 3.66 -30.29 8.69
C THR A 135 3.67 -30.32 10.23
N ASP A 136 3.47 -29.19 10.91
CA ASP A 136 3.75 -29.08 12.35
C ASP A 136 2.53 -28.85 13.25
N SER A 137 1.34 -28.69 12.67
CA SER A 137 0.18 -28.12 13.37
C SER A 137 -0.91 -29.14 13.72
N ALA A 138 -0.60 -29.98 14.70
CA ALA A 138 -1.60 -30.74 15.43
C ALA A 138 -1.45 -30.49 16.94
N SER A 139 -2.00 -29.39 17.46
CA SER A 139 -2.73 -29.36 18.75
C SER A 139 -3.06 -27.95 19.28
N TYR A 140 -4.17 -27.90 20.01
CA TYR A 140 -4.64 -26.94 21.01
C TYR A 140 -5.47 -25.71 20.60
N SER A 141 -6.71 -25.72 21.12
CA SER A 141 -7.69 -24.64 21.13
C SER A 141 -7.69 -23.90 22.46
N SER A 142 -7.84 -22.57 22.41
CA SER A 142 -8.44 -21.73 23.44
C SER A 142 -8.86 -20.40 22.78
N ASP A 143 -10.15 -20.29 22.43
CA ASP A 143 -10.70 -19.20 21.60
C ASP A 143 -10.49 -17.78 22.16
N GLN A 144 -10.23 -17.63 23.47
CA GLN A 144 -9.98 -16.32 24.07
C GLN A 144 -8.50 -15.89 23.99
N GLY A 145 -7.56 -16.85 24.08
CA GLY A 145 -6.15 -16.58 23.86
C GLY A 145 -5.84 -16.17 22.43
N ASN A 146 -6.62 -16.69 21.48
CA ASN A 146 -6.50 -16.37 20.06
C ASN A 146 -6.99 -14.95 19.75
N ASN A 147 -8.01 -14.43 20.45
CA ASN A 147 -8.54 -13.10 20.17
C ASN A 147 -7.53 -11.98 20.50
N MET A 148 -6.91 -12.00 21.68
CA MET A 148 -5.88 -11.01 22.01
C MET A 148 -4.66 -11.13 21.11
N ARG A 149 -4.23 -12.36 20.80
CA ARG A 149 -3.12 -12.57 19.87
C ARG A 149 -3.40 -12.00 18.48
N ASN A 150 -4.60 -12.25 17.94
CA ASN A 150 -5.05 -11.68 16.66
C ASN A 150 -5.01 -10.15 16.71
N LEU A 151 -5.52 -9.56 17.79
CA LEU A 151 -5.52 -8.13 18.00
C LEU A 151 -4.10 -7.55 17.97
N PHE A 152 -3.15 -8.11 18.73
CA PHE A 152 -1.76 -7.64 18.72
C PHE A 152 -1.11 -7.72 17.35
N VAL A 153 -1.38 -8.79 16.59
CA VAL A 153 -0.85 -8.94 15.23
C VAL A 153 -1.47 -7.93 14.26
N ASN A 154 -2.78 -7.66 14.37
CA ASN A 154 -3.45 -6.64 13.58
C ASN A 154 -2.89 -5.25 13.88
N LEU A 155 -2.72 -4.91 15.16
CA LEU A 155 -2.12 -3.66 15.59
C LEU A 155 -0.70 -3.49 15.06
N TYR A 156 0.09 -4.56 15.07
CA TYR A 156 1.43 -4.55 14.49
C TYR A 156 1.39 -4.27 12.97
N SER A 157 0.52 -4.97 12.24
CA SER A 157 0.35 -4.75 10.80
C SER A 157 -0.14 -3.34 10.47
N HIS A 158 -1.02 -2.77 11.28
CA HIS A 158 -1.47 -1.39 11.12
C HIS A 158 -0.36 -0.39 11.46
N ALA A 159 0.47 -0.65 12.48
CA ALA A 159 1.62 0.18 12.78
C ALA A 159 2.64 0.19 11.62
N GLU A 160 2.90 -0.95 10.97
CA GLU A 160 3.71 -1.01 9.73
C GLU A 160 3.08 -0.20 8.59
N CYS A 161 1.76 -0.31 8.39
CA CYS A 161 1.02 0.52 7.42
C CYS A 161 1.25 2.01 7.67
N VAL A 162 1.10 2.44 8.93
CA VAL A 162 1.27 3.84 9.32
C VAL A 162 2.69 4.31 9.03
N LEU A 163 3.72 3.58 9.44
CA LEU A 163 5.12 3.96 9.19
C LEU A 163 5.44 4.03 7.70
N ALA A 164 5.00 3.04 6.91
CA ALA A 164 5.20 3.06 5.46
C ALA A 164 4.54 4.28 4.80
N THR A 165 3.32 4.60 5.22
CA THR A 165 2.55 5.75 4.71
C THR A 165 3.21 7.08 5.10
N VAL A 166 3.69 7.19 6.34
CA VAL A 166 4.47 8.34 6.84
C VAL A 166 5.74 8.54 6.02
N HIS A 167 6.49 7.47 5.73
CA HIS A 167 7.69 7.54 4.91
C HIS A 167 7.37 7.96 3.47
N ALA A 168 6.28 7.46 2.89
CA ALA A 168 5.81 7.87 1.58
C ALA A 168 5.44 9.36 1.56
N LEU A 169 4.70 9.83 2.57
CA LEU A 169 4.35 11.25 2.73
C LEU A 169 5.59 12.15 2.83
N ARG A 170 6.61 11.75 3.59
CA ARG A 170 7.88 12.50 3.66
C ARG A 170 8.58 12.55 2.31
N SER A 171 8.65 11.43 1.59
CA SER A 171 9.28 11.40 0.26
C SER A 171 8.53 12.29 -0.73
N LEU A 172 7.19 12.25 -0.71
CA LEU A 172 6.35 13.13 -1.53
C LEU A 172 6.55 14.61 -1.17
N ASP A 173 6.65 14.93 0.11
CA ASP A 173 6.86 16.29 0.60
C ASP A 173 8.23 16.86 0.21
N GLU A 174 9.29 16.06 0.32
CA GLU A 174 10.64 16.42 -0.14
C GLU A 174 10.65 16.68 -1.64
N ARG A 175 10.03 15.80 -2.43
CA ARG A 175 9.90 15.98 -3.89
C ARG A 175 9.10 17.23 -4.22
N PHE A 176 7.94 17.42 -3.60
CA PHE A 176 7.08 18.60 -3.80
C PHE A 176 7.84 19.91 -3.54
N SER A 177 8.67 19.95 -2.50
CA SER A 177 9.49 21.12 -2.13
C SER A 177 10.56 21.45 -3.18
N THR A 178 11.03 20.45 -3.95
CA THR A 178 12.05 20.63 -4.99
C THR A 178 11.47 20.92 -6.38
N THR A 179 10.18 20.67 -6.61
CA THR A 179 9.55 20.79 -7.93
C THR A 179 9.20 22.24 -8.27
N ALA A 180 9.78 22.76 -9.37
CA ALA A 180 9.66 24.16 -9.79
C ALA A 180 8.40 24.46 -10.64
N HIS A 181 7.68 23.45 -11.13
CA HIS A 181 6.60 23.61 -12.11
C HIS A 181 5.20 23.40 -11.52
N GLY A 182 4.22 24.12 -12.06
CA GLY A 182 2.88 24.23 -11.48
C GLY A 182 1.94 23.05 -11.75
N GLU A 183 2.09 22.33 -12.87
CA GLU A 183 1.26 21.15 -13.17
C GLU A 183 1.65 19.94 -12.31
N ASP A 184 2.95 19.67 -12.14
CA ASP A 184 3.43 18.60 -11.25
C ASP A 184 2.91 18.74 -9.80
N LYS A 185 2.70 19.98 -9.34
CA LYS A 185 2.19 20.24 -7.98
C LYS A 185 0.78 19.69 -7.74
N HIS A 186 -0.04 19.58 -8.78
CA HIS A 186 -1.39 19.01 -8.65
C HIS A 186 -1.33 17.51 -8.39
N ASP A 187 -0.52 16.78 -9.16
CA ASP A 187 -0.35 15.33 -9.02
C ASP A 187 0.25 14.96 -7.65
N TYR A 188 1.22 15.74 -7.17
CA TYR A 188 1.75 15.58 -5.81
C TYR A 188 0.70 15.85 -4.73
N ALA A 189 -0.17 16.85 -4.93
CA ALA A 189 -1.24 17.14 -3.98
C ALA A 189 -2.27 15.99 -3.91
N GLU A 190 -2.64 15.41 -5.05
CA GLU A 190 -3.51 14.23 -5.09
C GLU A 190 -2.85 13.01 -4.43
N ALA A 191 -1.56 12.76 -4.70
CA ALA A 191 -0.81 11.68 -4.07
C ALA A 191 -0.70 11.85 -2.55
N ILE A 192 -0.42 13.07 -2.08
CA ILE A 192 -0.40 13.39 -0.63
C ILE A 192 -1.79 13.13 -0.03
N GLN A 193 -2.86 13.62 -0.66
CA GLN A 193 -4.22 13.42 -0.17
C GLN A 193 -4.60 11.94 -0.10
N PHE A 194 -4.20 11.14 -1.09
CA PHE A 194 -4.39 9.69 -1.07
C PHE A 194 -3.67 9.03 0.11
N GLN A 195 -2.38 9.35 0.31
CA GLN A 195 -1.61 8.78 1.41
C GLN A 195 -2.16 9.22 2.79
N VAL A 196 -2.62 10.47 2.92
CA VAL A 196 -3.32 10.92 4.14
C VAL A 196 -4.57 10.08 4.40
N GLY A 197 -5.38 9.77 3.37
CA GLY A 197 -6.54 8.90 3.53
C GLY A 197 -6.18 7.48 4.00
N VAL A 198 -5.09 6.91 3.49
CA VAL A 198 -4.58 5.60 3.96
C VAL A 198 -4.12 5.67 5.42
N LEU A 199 -3.44 6.75 5.80
CA LEU A 199 -2.98 6.99 7.16
C LEU A 199 -4.17 7.10 8.13
N GLU A 200 -5.18 7.90 7.79
CA GLU A 200 -6.40 8.07 8.59
C GLU A 200 -7.14 6.75 8.78
N GLU A 201 -7.27 5.94 7.73
CA GLU A 201 -7.91 4.62 7.80
C GLU A 201 -7.13 3.65 8.71
N CYS A 202 -5.79 3.59 8.57
CA CYS A 202 -4.96 2.73 9.41
C CYS A 202 -5.00 3.17 10.89
N LEU A 203 -4.96 4.49 11.17
CA LEU A 203 -5.09 5.02 12.54
C LEU A 203 -6.49 4.76 13.13
N CYS A 204 -7.55 4.93 12.34
CA CYS A 204 -8.92 4.65 12.77
C CYS A 204 -9.11 3.16 13.11
N SER A 205 -8.52 2.28 12.30
CA SER A 205 -8.55 0.82 12.54
C SER A 205 -7.80 0.48 13.83
N MET A 206 -6.61 1.04 14.05
CA MET A 206 -5.86 0.87 15.31
C MET A 206 -6.64 1.38 16.51
N SER A 207 -7.26 2.56 16.40
CA SER A 207 -8.06 3.12 17.49
C SER A 207 -9.25 2.22 17.83
N THR A 208 -9.90 1.64 16.82
CA THR A 208 -11.03 0.71 17.01
C THR A 208 -10.56 -0.60 17.62
N ASP A 209 -9.42 -1.13 17.17
CA ASP A 209 -8.82 -2.37 17.66
C ASP A 209 -8.40 -2.25 19.14
N VAL A 210 -7.84 -1.10 19.56
CA VAL A 210 -7.47 -0.84 20.96
C VAL A 210 -8.67 -0.46 21.83
N GLU A 211 -9.81 -0.06 21.24
CA GLU A 211 -10.97 0.39 22.01
C GLU A 211 -11.51 -0.73 22.91
N GLY A 212 -11.42 -0.51 24.22
CA GLY A 212 -11.87 -1.47 25.23
C GLY A 212 -10.83 -2.52 25.64
N VAL A 213 -9.61 -2.46 25.10
CA VAL A 213 -8.47 -3.26 25.56
C VAL A 213 -7.87 -2.60 26.80
N THR A 214 -7.89 -3.30 27.93
CA THR A 214 -7.34 -2.80 29.20
C THR A 214 -6.01 -3.45 29.54
N ASP A 215 -5.17 -2.76 30.30
CA ASP A 215 -3.92 -3.32 30.85
C ASP A 215 -4.17 -4.61 31.65
N GLU A 216 -5.33 -4.72 32.29
CA GLU A 216 -5.75 -5.93 33.02
C GLU A 216 -6.00 -7.09 32.06
N GLN A 217 -6.69 -6.87 30.94
CA GLN A 217 -6.91 -7.91 29.93
C GLN A 217 -5.60 -8.37 29.28
N VAL A 218 -4.67 -7.45 29.02
CA VAL A 218 -3.34 -7.79 28.47
C VAL A 218 -2.55 -8.62 29.48
N ARG A 219 -2.55 -8.21 30.76
CA ARG A 219 -1.88 -8.95 31.83
C ARG A 219 -2.49 -10.35 32.04
N ASP A 220 -3.82 -10.43 32.14
CA ASP A 220 -4.54 -11.69 32.27
C ASP A 220 -4.28 -12.62 31.08
N TRP A 221 -4.13 -12.05 29.87
CA TRP A 221 -3.74 -12.82 28.70
C TRP A 221 -2.31 -13.32 28.81
N ILE A 222 -1.33 -12.51 29.23
CA ILE A 222 0.06 -12.97 29.43
C ILE A 222 0.11 -14.07 30.51
N ASP A 223 -0.50 -13.83 31.66
CA ASP A 223 -0.46 -14.72 32.83
C ASP A 223 -1.32 -15.98 32.66
N GLY A 224 -2.29 -15.96 31.75
CA GLY A 224 -3.16 -17.08 31.44
C GLY A 224 -2.49 -18.25 30.71
N VAL A 225 -1.20 -18.17 30.38
CA VAL A 225 -0.42 -19.30 29.83
C VAL A 225 0.28 -20.06 30.94
N GLU A 226 0.09 -21.37 30.98
CA GLU A 226 0.72 -22.24 31.98
C GLU A 226 2.23 -22.40 31.78
N SER A 227 2.70 -22.39 30.52
CA SER A 227 4.12 -22.51 30.18
C SER A 227 4.86 -21.17 30.28
N ASP A 228 6.03 -21.17 30.91
CA ASP A 228 6.91 -19.98 30.96
C ASP A 228 7.35 -19.53 29.55
N ASP A 229 7.58 -20.48 28.62
CA ASP A 229 7.94 -20.15 27.23
C ASP A 229 6.81 -19.38 26.53
N GLY A 230 5.56 -19.82 26.66
CA GLY A 230 4.42 -19.11 26.09
C GLY A 230 4.09 -17.78 26.79
N ARG A 231 4.41 -17.63 28.08
CA ARG A 231 4.35 -16.32 28.76
C ARG A 231 5.38 -15.36 28.15
N ARG A 232 6.63 -15.81 28.02
CA ARG A 232 7.72 -15.04 27.42
C ARG A 232 7.40 -14.62 25.98
N GLU A 233 6.84 -15.50 25.17
CA GLU A 233 6.43 -15.18 23.79
C GLU A 233 5.36 -14.07 23.76
N ARG A 234 4.39 -14.11 24.69
CA ARG A 234 3.37 -13.06 24.79
C ARG A 234 3.95 -11.73 25.24
N GLU A 235 4.86 -11.75 26.23
CA GLU A 235 5.58 -10.56 26.67
C GLU A 235 6.38 -9.92 25.53
N GLU A 236 7.12 -10.73 24.77
CA GLU A 236 7.90 -10.27 23.59
C GLU A 236 7.00 -9.66 22.51
N LEU A 237 5.82 -10.24 22.27
CA LEU A 237 4.84 -9.68 21.33
C LEU A 237 4.34 -8.29 21.78
N VAL A 238 4.01 -8.13 23.06
CA VAL A 238 3.55 -6.85 23.62
C VAL A 238 4.67 -5.82 23.58
N GLU A 239 5.88 -6.19 24.02
CA GLU A 239 7.04 -5.31 24.00
C GLU A 239 7.35 -4.80 22.58
N THR A 240 7.39 -5.72 21.61
CA THR A 240 7.61 -5.40 20.20
C THR A 240 6.54 -4.46 19.64
N LEU A 241 5.26 -4.70 19.96
CA LEU A 241 4.20 -3.80 19.53
C LEU A 241 4.35 -2.41 20.16
N MET A 242 4.63 -2.33 21.47
CA MET A 242 4.77 -1.06 22.17
C MET A 242 5.97 -0.25 21.66
N GLU A 243 7.09 -0.90 21.36
CA GLU A 243 8.23 -0.25 20.69
C GLU A 243 7.80 0.34 19.35
N LYS A 244 7.09 -0.45 18.53
CA LYS A 244 6.61 -0.03 17.21
C LYS A 244 5.63 1.13 17.29
N LEU A 245 4.68 1.09 18.24
CA LEU A 245 3.72 2.18 18.48
C LEU A 245 4.42 3.45 18.94
N GLY A 246 5.48 3.34 19.76
CA GLY A 246 6.31 4.48 20.13
C GLY A 246 6.98 5.15 18.92
N VAL A 247 7.47 4.36 17.96
CA VAL A 247 8.01 4.91 16.69
C VAL A 247 6.91 5.61 15.88
N VAL A 248 5.72 5.01 15.80
CA VAL A 248 4.57 5.63 15.12
C VAL A 248 4.22 6.98 15.74
N GLU A 249 4.13 7.06 17.07
CA GLU A 249 3.82 8.29 17.80
C GLU A 249 4.88 9.38 17.57
N GLU A 250 6.17 9.03 17.63
CA GLU A 250 7.26 9.96 17.37
C GLU A 250 7.18 10.52 15.93
N GLU A 251 6.93 9.63 14.97
CA GLU A 251 6.88 9.98 13.56
C GLU A 251 5.69 10.87 13.20
N ILE A 252 4.51 10.60 13.78
CA ILE A 252 3.31 11.46 13.65
C ILE A 252 3.58 12.83 14.27
N THR A 253 4.10 12.88 15.49
CA THR A 253 4.45 14.15 16.17
C THR A 253 5.42 14.98 15.34
N ARG A 254 6.40 14.31 14.71
CA ARG A 254 7.37 14.99 13.84
C ARG A 254 6.70 15.60 12.59
N ILE A 255 5.73 14.90 12.00
CA ILE A 255 4.95 15.43 10.86
C ILE A 255 4.09 16.61 11.31
N GLU A 256 3.36 16.48 12.42
CA GLU A 256 2.53 17.57 12.95
C GLU A 256 3.35 18.84 13.18
N TYR A 257 4.52 18.72 13.81
CA TYR A 257 5.42 19.85 14.04
C TYR A 257 5.91 20.47 12.72
N ALA A 258 6.25 19.65 11.73
CA ALA A 258 6.69 20.13 10.41
C ALA A 258 5.58 20.87 9.66
N LEU A 259 4.34 20.39 9.76
CA LEU A 259 3.17 21.02 9.16
C LEU A 259 2.87 22.37 9.83
N VAL A 260 2.77 22.42 11.17
CA VAL A 260 2.53 23.66 11.92
C VAL A 260 3.56 24.73 11.55
N ARG A 261 4.85 24.37 11.53
CA ARG A 261 5.93 25.31 11.21
C ARG A 261 5.89 25.86 9.78
N ARG A 262 5.26 25.16 8.82
CA ARG A 262 5.17 25.62 7.43
C ARG A 262 3.97 26.53 7.17
N TYR A 263 2.92 26.41 7.98
CA TYR A 263 1.67 27.15 7.78
C TYR A 263 1.47 28.32 8.76
N ASP A 264 2.36 28.47 9.75
CA ASP A 264 2.54 29.67 10.57
C ASP A 264 3.53 30.68 9.93
#